data_AF-A0A6L6Q7B6-F1
#
_entry.id   AF-A0A6L6Q7B6-F1
#
_cell.length_a   1.000
_cell.length_b   1.000
_cell.length_c   1.000
_cell.angle_alpha   90.00
_cell.angle_beta   90.00
_cell.angle_gamma   90.00
#
_symmetry.space_group_name_H-M   'P 1'
#
loop_
_entity.id
_entity.type
_entity.pdbx_description
1 polymer ?
#
loop_
_entity_poly.entity_id
_entity_poly.type
_entity_poly.pdbx_seq_one_letter_code
_entity_poly.pdbx_strand_id
1 'polypeptide(L)'
;MDTFLARSIACLLPSALEEGDTRLVRGIGNGFMVAYAVDNDWVRQHHLSTSGVTLADVHKQAMDNLLTLCARHIKVQQYGAIFGVFIDGKFEASMFLLQRLWQQDFANLVNKGYAIAAPARDVLAFCDMDSAEGIAELKRMVERVWNGGDHLLSRELFRIRKQS
;
A
#
# COMPACT_ATOMS: atom_id res chain seq x y z
N MET A 1 -9.96 -21.36 -9.12
CA MET A 1 -9.05 -20.27 -9.53
C MET A 1 -7.69 -20.87 -9.82
N ASP A 2 -6.99 -20.40 -10.86
CA ASP A 2 -5.64 -20.83 -11.21
C ASP A 2 -4.69 -20.74 -9.99
N THR A 3 -3.85 -21.76 -9.78
CA THR A 3 -2.81 -21.79 -8.72
C THR A 3 -1.84 -20.60 -8.76
N PHE A 4 -1.61 -20.02 -9.94
CA PHE A 4 -0.82 -18.81 -10.10
C PHE A 4 -1.56 -17.61 -9.46
N LEU A 5 -2.79 -17.35 -9.90
CA LEU A 5 -3.60 -16.22 -9.41
C LEU A 5 -3.98 -16.35 -7.93
N ALA A 6 -4.12 -17.59 -7.44
CA ALA A 6 -4.38 -17.88 -6.03
C ALA A 6 -3.30 -17.37 -5.08
N ARG A 7 -2.07 -17.16 -5.57
CA ARG A 7 -0.93 -16.67 -4.79
C ARG A 7 -0.66 -15.18 -4.99
N SER A 8 -1.51 -14.48 -5.76
CA SER A 8 -1.30 -13.07 -6.06
C SER A 8 -1.43 -12.19 -4.81
N ILE A 9 -0.70 -11.08 -4.76
CA ILE A 9 -0.76 -10.08 -3.70
C ILE A 9 -1.09 -8.72 -4.35
N ALA A 10 -1.94 -7.93 -3.69
CA ALA A 10 -2.29 -6.60 -4.14
C ALA A 10 -1.15 -5.61 -3.83
N CYS A 11 -0.70 -4.90 -4.85
CA CYS A 11 0.43 -3.98 -4.79
C CYS A 11 -0.03 -2.56 -5.14
N LEU A 12 0.24 -1.59 -4.27
CA LEU A 12 -0.03 -0.19 -4.55
C LEU A 12 0.96 0.35 -5.60
N LEU A 13 0.45 1.02 -6.64
CA LEU A 13 1.23 1.66 -7.71
C LEU A 13 0.72 3.08 -7.97
N PRO A 14 1.55 3.99 -8.52
CA PRO A 14 1.10 5.30 -8.95
C PRO A 14 0.10 5.16 -10.10
N SER A 15 -0.80 6.12 -10.26
CA SER A 15 -1.81 6.10 -11.33
C SER A 15 -1.24 6.32 -12.74
N ALA A 16 0.01 6.76 -12.84
CA ALA A 16 0.72 6.89 -14.11
C ALA A 16 1.45 5.58 -14.41
N LEU A 17 0.96 4.82 -15.39
CA LEU A 17 1.69 3.70 -15.96
C LEU A 17 2.56 4.18 -17.12
N GLU A 18 3.70 3.52 -17.32
CA GLU A 18 4.52 3.73 -18.50
C GLU A 18 3.83 3.19 -19.76
N GLU A 19 4.17 3.76 -20.91
CA GLU A 19 3.66 3.31 -22.19
C GLU A 19 4.07 1.85 -22.44
N GLY A 20 3.12 1.00 -22.82
CA GLY A 20 3.35 -0.44 -23.03
C GLY A 20 3.27 -1.29 -21.76
N ASP A 21 2.91 -0.71 -20.62
CA ASP A 21 2.64 -1.48 -19.41
C ASP A 21 1.42 -2.40 -19.60
N THR A 22 1.67 -3.71 -19.48
CA THR A 22 0.68 -4.77 -19.70
C THR A 22 0.14 -5.38 -18.41
N ARG A 23 0.51 -4.80 -17.26
CA ARG A 23 0.06 -5.24 -15.95
C ARG A 23 -1.45 -5.15 -15.84
N LEU A 24 -2.04 -6.16 -15.21
CA LEU A 24 -3.43 -6.13 -14.81
C LEU A 24 -3.55 -5.15 -13.63
N VAL A 25 -4.32 -4.08 -13.82
CA VAL A 25 -4.46 -3.00 -12.84
C VAL A 25 -5.91 -2.67 -12.55
N ARG A 26 -6.15 -2.08 -11.37
CA ARG A 26 -7.44 -1.54 -10.95
C ARG A 26 -7.23 -0.15 -10.34
N GLY A 27 -7.86 0.87 -10.92
CA GLY A 27 -7.84 2.22 -10.35
C GLY A 27 -8.56 2.28 -8.99
N ILE A 28 -7.99 3.02 -8.04
CA ILE A 28 -8.58 3.23 -6.70
C ILE A 28 -8.74 4.72 -6.33
N GLY A 29 -8.32 5.63 -7.22
CA GLY A 29 -8.40 7.08 -7.01
C GLY A 29 -7.18 7.66 -6.29
N ASN A 30 -7.19 8.97 -6.05
CA ASN A 30 -6.15 9.71 -5.32
C ASN A 30 -4.71 9.47 -5.83
N GLY A 31 -4.55 9.37 -7.15
CA GLY A 31 -3.24 9.14 -7.76
C GLY A 31 -2.70 7.71 -7.63
N PHE A 32 -3.52 6.74 -7.22
CA PHE A 32 -3.12 5.35 -7.07
C PHE A 32 -3.96 4.37 -7.89
N MET A 33 -3.34 3.22 -8.13
CA MET A 33 -3.97 2.00 -8.59
C MET A 33 -3.43 0.78 -7.82
N VAL A 34 -4.08 -0.35 -8.02
CA VAL A 34 -3.65 -1.66 -7.52
C VAL A 34 -3.24 -2.51 -8.70
N ALA A 35 -2.00 -3.01 -8.67
CA ALA A 35 -1.54 -4.11 -9.50
C ALA A 35 -1.47 -5.39 -8.67
N TYR A 36 -1.22 -6.52 -9.33
CA TYR A 36 -1.17 -7.82 -8.67
C TYR A 36 0.13 -8.53 -9.03
N ALA A 37 0.85 -9.01 -8.02
CA ALA A 37 2.11 -9.73 -8.20
C ALA A 37 2.02 -11.15 -7.63
N VAL A 38 2.63 -12.11 -8.29
CA VAL A 38 2.84 -13.47 -7.79
C VAL A 38 4.34 -13.69 -7.70
N ASP A 39 4.84 -13.96 -6.50
CA ASP A 39 6.28 -14.08 -6.23
C ASP A 39 7.05 -12.81 -6.64
N ASN A 40 7.67 -12.79 -7.83
CA ASN A 40 8.38 -11.64 -8.40
C ASN A 40 7.89 -11.25 -9.81
N ASP A 41 6.77 -11.80 -10.29
CA ASP A 41 6.20 -11.46 -11.60
C ASP A 41 4.82 -10.82 -11.46
N TRP A 42 4.45 -10.01 -12.45
CA TRP A 42 3.18 -9.31 -12.49
C TRP A 42 2.09 -10.12 -13.17
N VAL A 43 0.88 -10.02 -12.64
CA VAL A 43 -0.31 -10.53 -13.32
C VAL A 43 -0.62 -9.63 -14.51
N ARG A 44 -0.96 -10.23 -15.66
CA ARG A 44 -1.29 -9.56 -16.93
C ARG A 44 -2.61 -10.11 -17.45
N GLN A 45 -3.22 -9.40 -18.41
CA GLN A 45 -4.55 -9.74 -18.92
C GLN A 45 -4.65 -11.19 -19.44
N HIS A 46 -3.60 -11.72 -20.08
CA HIS A 46 -3.60 -13.07 -20.63
C HIS A 46 -3.68 -14.18 -19.56
N HIS A 47 -3.30 -13.88 -18.31
CA HIS A 47 -3.44 -14.84 -17.19
C HIS A 47 -4.92 -15.04 -16.79
N LEU A 48 -5.83 -14.13 -17.16
CA LEU A 48 -7.27 -14.28 -16.91
C LEU A 48 -7.94 -15.19 -17.95
N SER A 49 -7.44 -15.14 -19.20
CA SER A 49 -8.03 -15.80 -20.37
C SER A 49 -8.08 -17.33 -20.24
N THR A 50 -7.21 -17.92 -19.42
CA THR A 50 -7.07 -19.38 -19.27
C THR A 50 -8.04 -20.00 -18.27
N SER A 51 -8.76 -19.21 -17.46
CA SER A 51 -9.42 -19.74 -16.26
C SER A 51 -10.85 -19.23 -15.99
N GLY A 52 -11.39 -18.35 -16.84
CA GLY A 52 -12.71 -17.73 -16.61
C GLY A 52 -12.75 -16.82 -15.37
N VAL A 53 -11.58 -16.48 -14.83
CA VAL A 53 -11.40 -15.65 -13.64
C VAL A 53 -11.50 -14.18 -14.03
N THR A 54 -12.24 -13.38 -13.25
CA THR A 54 -12.36 -11.95 -13.50
C THR A 54 -11.32 -11.15 -12.73
N LEU A 55 -11.11 -9.89 -13.13
CA LEU A 55 -10.31 -8.93 -12.36
C LEU A 55 -10.82 -8.77 -10.91
N ALA A 56 -12.14 -8.83 -10.71
CA ALA A 56 -12.74 -8.71 -9.38
C ALA A 56 -12.36 -9.90 -8.48
N ASP A 57 -12.32 -11.11 -9.05
CA ASP A 57 -11.92 -12.33 -8.33
C ASP A 57 -10.44 -12.27 -7.93
N VAL A 58 -9.56 -11.89 -8.87
CA VAL A 58 -8.12 -11.68 -8.59
C VAL A 58 -7.94 -10.62 -7.51
N HIS A 59 -8.65 -9.49 -7.62
CA HIS A 59 -8.55 -8.43 -6.64
C HIS A 59 -8.94 -8.89 -5.25
N LYS A 60 -10.07 -9.60 -5.13
CA LYS A 60 -10.52 -10.14 -3.85
C LYS A 60 -9.47 -11.07 -3.23
N GLN A 61 -8.98 -12.04 -4.00
CA GLN A 61 -7.97 -12.97 -3.50
C GLN A 61 -6.67 -12.24 -3.11
N ALA A 62 -6.21 -11.30 -3.94
CA ALA A 62 -4.97 -10.60 -3.72
C ALA A 62 -5.02 -9.72 -2.45
N MET A 63 -6.19 -9.15 -2.14
CA MET A 63 -6.44 -8.44 -0.89
C MET A 63 -6.47 -9.39 0.32
N ASP A 64 -7.08 -10.56 0.19
CA ASP A 64 -7.09 -11.59 1.25
C ASP A 64 -5.67 -12.11 1.55
N ASN A 65 -4.86 -12.30 0.51
CA ASN A 65 -3.46 -12.70 0.62
C ASN A 65 -2.61 -11.59 1.26
N LEU A 66 -2.83 -10.32 0.87
CA LEU A 66 -2.18 -9.16 1.48
C LEU A 66 -2.49 -9.07 2.98
N LEU A 67 -3.75 -9.24 3.37
CA LEU A 67 -4.17 -9.28 4.77
C LEU A 67 -3.50 -10.42 5.53
N THR A 68 -3.42 -11.61 4.92
CA THR A 68 -2.76 -12.77 5.53
C THR A 68 -1.25 -12.52 5.73
N LEU A 69 -0.57 -11.93 4.75
CA LEU A 69 0.83 -11.54 4.85
C LEU A 69 1.04 -10.53 5.99
N CYS A 70 0.21 -9.49 6.01
CA CYS A 70 0.19 -8.46 7.04
C CYS A 70 0.08 -9.06 8.44
N ALA A 71 -0.95 -9.88 8.68
CA ALA A 71 -1.24 -10.46 10.00
C ALA A 71 -0.08 -11.30 10.57
N ARG A 72 0.79 -11.84 9.70
CA ARG A 72 1.91 -12.70 10.12
C ARG A 72 3.20 -11.94 10.39
N HIS A 73 3.42 -10.82 9.71
CA HIS A 73 4.75 -10.21 9.61
C HIS A 73 4.82 -8.73 9.96
N ILE A 74 3.68 -8.05 10.12
CA ILE A 74 3.66 -6.61 10.34
C ILE A 74 4.38 -6.21 11.62
N LYS A 75 5.18 -5.16 11.52
CA LYS A 75 5.81 -4.47 12.63
C LYS A 75 5.54 -2.98 12.49
N VAL A 76 5.12 -2.36 13.59
CA VAL A 76 4.96 -0.91 13.70
C VAL A 76 5.97 -0.40 14.70
N GLN A 77 6.76 0.60 14.31
CA GLN A 77 7.78 1.19 15.16
C GLN A 77 7.67 2.70 15.16
N GLN A 78 7.77 3.30 16.34
CA GLN A 78 7.76 4.75 16.50
C GLN A 78 9.16 5.32 16.30
N TYR A 79 9.24 6.38 15.50
CA TYR A 79 10.44 7.18 15.26
C TYR A 79 10.06 8.65 15.45
N GLY A 80 10.45 9.23 16.59
CA GLY A 80 10.03 10.59 16.92
C GLY A 80 8.50 10.72 16.96
N ALA A 81 7.97 11.61 16.12
CA ALA A 81 6.54 11.91 16.04
C ALA A 81 5.79 11.09 14.97
N ILE A 82 6.45 10.12 14.32
CA ILE A 82 5.86 9.27 13.29
C ILE A 82 5.97 7.78 13.64
N PHE A 83 5.14 6.97 13.01
CA PHE A 83 5.17 5.51 13.05
C PHE A 83 5.53 4.98 11.66
N GLY A 84 6.54 4.13 11.58
CA GLY A 84 6.88 3.36 10.38
C GLY A 84 6.20 1.99 10.41
N VAL A 85 5.74 1.52 9.24
CA VAL A 85 5.12 0.21 9.06
C VAL A 85 6.04 -0.67 8.21
N PHE A 86 6.38 -1.85 8.72
CA PHE A 86 7.37 -2.75 8.12
C PHE A 86 6.82 -4.18 7.99
N ILE A 87 7.18 -4.86 6.90
CA ILE A 87 6.85 -6.29 6.70
C ILE A 87 8.11 -7.06 6.29
N ASP A 88 8.55 -6.91 5.04
CA ASP A 88 9.60 -7.71 4.41
C ASP A 88 10.48 -6.92 3.43
N GLY A 89 10.30 -5.60 3.35
CA GLY A 89 11.05 -4.67 2.53
C GLY A 89 10.63 -4.61 1.06
N LYS A 90 9.43 -5.10 0.71
CA LYS A 90 8.98 -5.12 -0.69
C LYS A 90 7.80 -4.21 -0.97
N PHE A 91 6.71 -4.35 -0.21
CA PHE A 91 5.39 -3.81 -0.54
C PHE A 91 4.68 -3.16 0.67
N GLU A 92 5.44 -2.61 1.62
CA GLU A 92 4.95 -1.92 2.82
C GLU A 92 3.84 -0.91 2.49
N ALA A 93 4.00 -0.12 1.41
CA ALA A 93 3.01 0.85 0.99
C ALA A 93 1.63 0.23 0.68
N SER A 94 1.59 -1.05 0.30
CA SER A 94 0.34 -1.76 0.00
C SER A 94 -0.52 -1.98 1.23
N MET A 95 0.05 -1.92 2.44
CA MET A 95 -0.73 -1.93 3.69
C MET A 95 -1.71 -0.77 3.78
N PHE A 96 -1.49 0.31 3.02
CA PHE A 96 -2.45 1.39 2.84
C PHE A 96 -3.85 0.91 2.45
N LEU A 97 -3.93 -0.17 1.67
CA LEU A 97 -5.18 -0.73 1.16
C LEU A 97 -6.02 -1.43 2.25
N LEU A 98 -5.42 -1.82 3.37
CA LEU A 98 -6.07 -2.62 4.41
C LEU A 98 -6.83 -1.72 5.40
N GLN A 99 -8.12 -1.48 5.14
CA GLN A 99 -8.98 -0.65 6.01
C GLN A 99 -8.94 -1.08 7.49
N ARG A 100 -8.82 -2.38 7.75
CA ARG A 100 -8.71 -2.94 9.10
C ARG A 100 -7.56 -2.33 9.90
N LEU A 101 -6.40 -2.09 9.28
CA LEU A 101 -5.26 -1.48 9.95
C LEU A 101 -5.62 -0.10 10.51
N TRP A 102 -6.24 0.74 9.67
CA TRP A 102 -6.59 2.11 10.03
C TRP A 102 -7.78 2.19 10.99
N GLN A 103 -8.73 1.26 10.90
CA GLN A 103 -9.96 1.29 11.71
C GLN A 103 -9.80 0.58 13.05
N GLN A 104 -8.89 -0.39 13.16
CA GLN A 104 -8.77 -1.26 14.32
C GLN A 104 -7.33 -1.32 14.83
N ASP A 105 -6.42 -1.88 14.04
CA ASP A 105 -5.12 -2.31 14.57
C ASP A 105 -4.22 -1.11 14.96
N PHE A 106 -4.34 0.03 14.27
CA PHE A 106 -3.61 1.26 14.57
C PHE A 106 -4.46 2.31 15.31
N ALA A 107 -5.72 2.00 15.62
CA ALA A 107 -6.70 2.98 16.11
C ALA A 107 -6.29 3.64 17.43
N ASN A 108 -5.46 2.99 18.24
CA ASN A 108 -4.96 3.49 19.52
C ASN A 108 -3.64 4.28 19.41
N LEU A 109 -3.04 4.35 18.21
CA LEU A 109 -1.80 5.09 17.96
C LEU A 109 -2.04 6.56 17.62
N VAL A 110 -3.29 6.92 17.34
CA VAL A 110 -3.72 8.28 16.98
C VAL A 110 -5.04 8.64 17.68
N ASN A 111 -5.28 9.94 17.85
CA ASN A 111 -6.48 10.49 18.47
C ASN A 111 -7.56 10.80 17.44
N LYS A 112 -7.25 11.57 16.39
CA LYS A 112 -8.25 12.12 15.45
C LYS A 112 -8.29 11.40 14.10
N GLY A 113 -7.21 10.74 13.76
CA GLY A 113 -7.01 10.11 12.47
C GLY A 113 -5.55 10.17 12.06
N TYR A 114 -5.31 9.83 10.81
CA TYR A 114 -3.97 9.59 10.29
C TYR A 114 -3.62 10.63 9.24
N ALA A 115 -2.42 11.19 9.33
CA ALA A 115 -1.70 11.67 8.16
C ALA A 115 -0.73 10.57 7.73
N ILE A 116 -0.76 10.18 6.46
CA ILE A 116 -0.10 8.97 5.95
C ILE A 116 0.80 9.35 4.78
N ALA A 117 2.02 8.81 4.77
CA ALA A 117 2.97 8.93 3.67
C ALA A 117 3.26 7.55 3.08
N ALA A 118 3.17 7.43 1.77
CA ALA A 118 3.58 6.25 0.99
C ALA A 118 4.47 6.70 -0.18
N PRO A 119 5.73 7.11 0.08
CA PRO A 119 6.59 7.71 -0.93
C PRO A 119 7.21 6.73 -1.92
N ALA A 120 7.41 5.49 -1.51
CA ALA A 120 7.95 4.41 -2.32
C ALA A 120 7.27 3.09 -1.96
N ARG A 121 7.41 2.09 -2.81
CA ARG A 121 6.74 0.78 -2.68
C ARG A 121 6.98 0.10 -1.33
N ASP A 122 8.19 0.27 -0.80
CA ASP A 122 8.70 -0.31 0.44
C ASP A 122 8.63 0.65 1.65
N VAL A 123 7.97 1.81 1.50
CA VAL A 123 7.87 2.81 2.56
C VAL A 123 6.42 3.16 2.86
N LEU A 124 6.00 2.92 4.11
CA LEU A 124 4.75 3.40 4.66
C LEU A 124 4.99 3.97 6.06
N ALA A 125 4.53 5.19 6.28
CA ALA A 125 4.56 5.81 7.60
C ALA A 125 3.31 6.65 7.84
N PHE A 126 2.99 6.87 9.12
CA PHE A 126 1.89 7.74 9.50
C PHE A 126 2.16 8.46 10.82
N CYS A 127 1.37 9.48 11.10
CA CYS A 127 1.27 10.11 12.43
C CYS A 127 -0.18 10.48 12.71
N ASP A 128 -0.45 10.99 13.92
CA ASP A 128 -1.73 11.65 14.17
C ASP A 128 -1.90 12.85 13.22
N MET A 129 -3.07 12.98 12.62
CA MET A 129 -3.34 13.99 11.60
C MET A 129 -3.33 15.44 12.09
N ASP A 130 -3.38 15.69 13.40
CA ASP A 130 -3.26 17.01 14.02
C ASP A 130 -1.85 17.25 14.60
N SER A 131 -0.95 16.27 14.53
CA SER A 131 0.44 16.43 14.95
C SER A 131 1.23 17.26 13.94
N ALA A 132 1.39 18.56 14.21
CA ALA A 132 2.21 19.45 13.37
C ALA A 132 3.66 18.96 13.24
N GLU A 133 4.24 18.43 14.32
CA GLU A 133 5.57 17.84 14.34
C GLU A 133 5.63 16.58 13.46
N GLY A 134 4.69 15.65 13.65
CA GLY A 134 4.61 14.42 12.87
C GLY A 134 4.43 14.68 11.38
N ILE A 135 3.57 15.64 11.01
CA ILE A 135 3.38 16.05 9.61
C ILE A 135 4.68 16.61 9.02
N ALA A 136 5.39 17.46 9.76
CA ALA A 136 6.65 18.02 9.31
C ALA A 136 7.71 16.91 9.13
N GLU A 137 7.73 15.92 10.02
CA GLU A 137 8.62 14.77 9.94
C GLU A 137 8.28 13.83 8.77
N LEU A 138 7.00 13.54 8.53
CA LEU A 138 6.55 12.80 7.35
C LEU A 138 6.98 13.49 6.06
N LYS A 139 6.81 14.81 5.96
CA LYS A 139 7.25 15.58 4.78
C LYS A 139 8.75 15.47 4.55
N ARG A 140 9.56 15.62 5.61
CA ARG A 140 11.02 15.43 5.52
C ARG A 140 11.39 14.01 5.08
N MET A 141 10.68 13.01 5.60
CA MET A 141 10.89 11.61 5.23
C MET A 141 10.58 11.38 3.75
N VAL A 142 9.44 11.88 3.25
CA VAL A 142 9.06 11.82 1.84
C VAL A 142 10.15 12.43 0.95
N GLU A 143 10.62 13.63 1.26
CA GLU A 143 11.65 14.29 0.46
C GLU A 143 12.97 13.51 0.44
N ARG A 144 13.38 12.92 1.58
CA ARG A 144 14.57 12.06 1.62
C ARG A 144 14.43 10.81 0.74
N VAL A 145 13.27 10.15 0.78
CA VAL A 145 13.00 8.96 -0.05
C VAL A 145 13.00 9.31 -1.53
N TRP A 146 12.40 10.45 -1.90
CA TRP A 146 12.31 10.87 -3.29
C TRP A 146 13.65 11.34 -3.87
N ASN A 147 14.59 11.78 -3.04
CA ASN A 147 15.93 12.16 -3.49
C ASN A 147 16.83 10.93 -3.75
N GLY A 148 16.59 10.26 -4.88
CA GLY A 148 17.37 9.11 -5.34
C GLY A 148 16.78 7.75 -4.97
N GLY A 149 15.53 7.70 -4.51
CA GLY A 149 14.80 6.46 -4.26
C GLY A 149 14.33 5.76 -5.54
N ASP A 150 13.97 4.49 -5.38
CA ASP A 150 13.46 3.61 -6.43
C ASP A 150 11.99 3.28 -6.16
N HIS A 151 11.25 2.84 -7.19
CA HIS A 151 9.84 2.44 -7.10
C HIS A 151 8.96 3.49 -6.40
N LEU A 152 9.16 4.77 -6.75
CA LEU A 152 8.46 5.90 -6.16
C LEU A 152 6.96 5.85 -6.42
N LEU A 153 6.18 6.31 -5.44
CA LEU A 153 4.72 6.25 -5.44
C LEU A 153 4.10 7.65 -5.39
N SER A 154 4.14 8.34 -4.24
CA SER A 154 3.55 9.67 -4.09
C SER A 154 4.34 10.59 -3.16
N ARG A 155 4.40 11.89 -3.50
CA ARG A 155 4.94 12.92 -2.60
C ARG A 155 3.89 13.49 -1.65
N GLU A 156 2.63 13.14 -1.85
CA GLU A 156 1.52 13.68 -1.09
C GLU A 156 1.31 12.94 0.24
N LEU A 157 0.69 13.65 1.19
CA LEU A 157 0.20 13.04 2.42
C LEU A 157 -1.30 12.77 2.30
N PHE A 158 -1.69 11.56 2.64
CA PHE A 158 -3.08 11.11 2.65
C PHE A 158 -3.68 11.24 4.03
N ARG A 159 -5.00 11.37 4.11
CA ARG A 159 -5.72 11.52 5.38
C ARG A 159 -6.82 10.49 5.52
N ILE A 160 -6.86 9.83 6.67
CA ILE A 160 -7.96 8.98 7.10
C ILE A 160 -8.45 9.49 8.43
N ARG A 161 -9.71 9.92 8.52
CA ARG A 161 -10.31 10.35 9.79
C ARG A 161 -10.73 9.13 10.59
N LYS A 162 -10.46 9.14 11.89
CA LYS A 162 -11.03 8.16 12.82
C LYS A 162 -12.53 8.44 12.90
N GLN A 163 -13.35 7.43 12.69
CA GLN A 163 -14.79 7.56 12.90
C GLN A 163 -15.03 7.58 14.41
N SER A 164 -15.71 8.64 14.87
CA SER A 164 -16.10 8.85 16.26
C SER A 164 -17.16 7.87 16.72
#